data_AF-A0A382R775-F1
#
_entry.id   AF-A0A382R775-F1
#
_cell.length_a   1.000
_cell.length_b   1.000
_cell.length_c   1.000
_cell.angle_alpha   90.00
_cell.angle_beta   90.00
_cell.angle_gamma   90.00
#
_symmetry.space_group_name_H-M   'P 1'
#
loop_
_entity.id
_entity.type
_entity.pdbx_description
1 polymer ?
#
loop_
_entity_poly.entity_id
_entity_poly.type
_entity_poly.pdbx_seq_one_letter_code
_entity_poly.pdbx_strand_id
1 'polypeptide(L)'
;HPDAKPVFDFSTLELLDAANKLNAGIDSTGNKLNKAPVFNIGAVVNPGADNLDKEIDRLKEKIDNGATFFQTQAIFDVSAFERFCNRVASFDLPLIAGILPVKSVKMAAYMNSNVPGINVPASIINRISESKSVKATSTEISAAIVADIKPFCCGVHLMAIGWEALIPAILEQAAVR
;
A
#
# COMPACT_ATOMS: atom_id res chain seq x y z
N HIS A 1 4.93 -8.38 -27.61
CA HIS A 1 6.04 -7.93 -28.48
C HIS A 1 7.13 -8.99 -28.42
N PRO A 2 7.83 -9.32 -29.52
CA PRO A 2 8.86 -10.37 -29.54
C PRO A 2 9.98 -10.18 -28.51
N ASP A 3 10.30 -8.93 -28.18
CA ASP A 3 11.41 -8.57 -27.28
C ASP A 3 11.00 -8.29 -25.82
N ALA A 4 9.74 -8.50 -25.45
CA ALA A 4 9.26 -8.18 -24.10
C ALA A 4 9.76 -9.20 -23.07
N LYS A 5 10.27 -8.72 -21.93
CA LYS A 5 10.66 -9.59 -20.79
C LYS A 5 9.48 -9.82 -19.83
N PRO A 6 9.43 -10.98 -19.14
CA PRO A 6 8.38 -11.26 -18.16
C PRO A 6 8.47 -10.39 -16.88
N VAL A 7 9.69 -10.02 -16.46
CA VAL A 7 9.97 -9.23 -15.25
C VAL A 7 11.15 -8.29 -15.53
N PHE A 8 11.13 -7.09 -14.94
CA PHE A 8 12.14 -6.04 -15.12
C PHE A 8 12.27 -5.52 -16.56
N ASP A 9 11.21 -5.63 -17.35
CA ASP A 9 11.14 -5.01 -18.68
C ASP A 9 10.96 -3.49 -18.60
N PHE A 10 10.29 -3.04 -17.54
CA PHE A 10 10.09 -1.63 -17.20
C PHE A 10 10.48 -1.37 -15.75
N SER A 11 11.15 -0.25 -15.51
CA SER A 11 11.17 0.39 -14.20
C SER A 11 9.80 0.97 -13.86
N THR A 12 9.57 1.29 -12.59
CA THR A 12 8.32 1.92 -12.15
C THR A 12 8.03 3.22 -12.90
N LEU A 13 9.04 4.06 -13.13
CA LEU A 13 8.85 5.33 -13.82
C LEU A 13 8.54 5.14 -15.30
N GLU A 14 9.22 4.20 -15.98
CA GLU A 14 8.93 3.92 -17.38
C GLU A 14 7.53 3.30 -17.57
N LEU A 15 7.04 2.51 -16.61
CA LEU A 15 5.68 1.98 -16.65
C LEU A 15 4.63 3.09 -16.45
N LEU A 16 4.89 4.04 -15.54
CA LEU A 16 4.02 5.21 -15.34
C LEU A 16 3.98 6.08 -16.61
N ASP A 17 5.14 6.37 -17.21
CA ASP A 17 5.23 7.10 -18.48
C ASP A 17 4.47 6.38 -19.60
N ALA A 18 4.68 5.07 -19.76
CA ALA A 18 3.98 4.28 -20.76
C ALA A 18 2.45 4.32 -20.57
N ALA A 19 1.97 4.16 -19.34
CA ALA A 19 0.54 4.23 -19.04
C ALA A 19 -0.05 5.63 -19.33
N ASN A 20 0.69 6.69 -19.02
CA ASN A 20 0.27 8.06 -19.33
C ASN A 20 0.27 8.36 -20.83
N LYS A 21 1.26 7.85 -21.58
CA LYS A 21 1.27 7.92 -23.06
C LYS A 21 0.05 7.23 -23.65
N LEU A 22 -0.30 6.04 -23.14
CA LEU A 22 -1.51 5.33 -23.57
C LEU A 22 -2.76 6.19 -23.32
N ASN A 23 -2.90 6.80 -22.14
CA ASN A 23 -3.99 7.74 -21.85
C ASN A 23 -4.02 8.95 -22.81
N ALA A 24 -2.86 9.41 -23.27
CA ALA A 24 -2.74 10.47 -24.28
C ALA A 24 -3.00 9.99 -25.72
N GLY A 25 -3.32 8.71 -25.93
CA GLY A 25 -3.63 8.15 -27.25
C GLY A 25 -2.41 7.81 -28.09
N ILE A 26 -1.24 7.62 -27.47
CA ILE A 26 -0.02 7.18 -28.15
C ILE A 26 0.62 5.98 -27.44
N ASP A 27 1.30 5.11 -28.18
CA ASP A 27 2.11 4.06 -27.59
C ASP A 27 3.50 4.57 -27.15
N SER A 28 4.31 3.70 -26.53
CA SER A 28 5.65 4.03 -26.04
C SER A 28 6.63 4.45 -27.14
N THR A 29 6.35 4.12 -28.41
CA THR A 29 7.15 4.49 -29.59
C THR A 29 6.59 5.71 -30.34
N GLY A 30 5.48 6.28 -29.87
CA GLY A 30 4.86 7.47 -30.44
C GLY A 30 3.79 7.21 -31.50
N ASN A 31 3.40 5.95 -31.76
CA ASN A 31 2.33 5.67 -32.71
C ASN A 31 0.98 6.04 -32.11
N LYS A 32 0.10 6.61 -32.94
CA LYS A 32 -1.27 6.94 -32.52
C LYS A 32 -2.10 5.68 -32.32
N LEU A 33 -2.84 5.65 -31.23
CA LEU A 33 -3.84 4.63 -30.96
C LEU A 33 -5.14 4.98 -31.70
N ASN A 34 -5.84 3.96 -32.18
CA ASN A 34 -7.19 4.13 -32.75
C ASN A 34 -8.17 4.71 -31.72
N LYS A 35 -7.96 4.39 -30.44
CA LYS A 35 -8.72 4.92 -29.31
C LYS A 35 -7.83 4.89 -28.06
N ALA A 36 -7.74 6.02 -27.35
CA ALA A 36 -7.05 6.08 -26.07
C ALA A 36 -7.83 5.32 -24.98
N PRO A 37 -7.19 4.47 -24.18
CA PRO A 37 -7.75 4.00 -22.91
C PRO A 37 -7.88 5.14 -21.90
N VAL A 38 -8.56 4.85 -20.78
CA VAL A 38 -8.64 5.75 -19.62
C VAL A 38 -8.22 4.96 -18.39
N PHE A 39 -6.93 4.99 -18.08
CA PHE A 39 -6.37 4.41 -16.87
C PHE A 39 -6.38 5.44 -15.74
N ASN A 40 -6.78 4.99 -14.55
CA ASN A 40 -6.48 5.68 -13.30
C ASN A 40 -5.19 5.08 -12.74
N ILE A 41 -4.10 5.84 -12.77
CA ILE A 41 -2.75 5.30 -12.60
C ILE A 41 -2.29 5.53 -11.17
N GLY A 42 -2.26 4.45 -10.38
CA GLY A 42 -1.73 4.49 -9.02
C GLY A 42 -0.31 3.95 -8.91
N ALA A 43 0.38 4.30 -7.83
CA ALA A 43 1.69 3.73 -7.51
C ALA A 43 1.79 3.30 -6.04
N VAL A 44 2.82 2.50 -5.71
CA VAL A 44 3.05 2.07 -4.33
C VAL A 44 3.90 3.10 -3.58
N VAL A 45 3.71 3.23 -2.28
CA VAL A 45 4.61 3.97 -1.38
C VAL A 45 4.80 3.21 -0.07
N ASN A 46 5.96 3.34 0.59
CA ASN A 46 6.19 2.70 1.88
C ASN A 46 6.40 3.72 3.03
N PRO A 47 5.34 4.04 3.79
CA PRO A 47 5.43 4.90 4.97
C PRO A 47 6.37 4.39 6.08
N GLY A 48 6.64 3.08 6.12
CA GLY A 48 7.53 2.42 7.07
C GLY A 48 8.96 2.21 6.57
N ALA A 49 9.37 2.87 5.49
CA ALA A 49 10.72 2.72 4.94
C ALA A 49 11.81 3.20 5.92
N ASP A 50 12.91 2.43 6.02
CA ASP A 50 14.06 2.78 6.87
C ASP A 50 14.65 4.16 6.53
N ASN A 51 14.67 4.50 5.24
CA ASN A 51 15.04 5.83 4.75
C ASN A 51 13.81 6.53 4.17
N LEU A 52 13.09 7.24 5.03
CA LEU A 52 11.86 7.94 4.68
C LEU A 52 12.10 9.10 3.69
N ASP A 53 13.26 9.78 3.76
CA ASP A 53 13.60 10.87 2.83
C ASP A 53 13.67 10.34 1.40
N LYS A 54 14.41 9.24 1.20
CA LYS A 54 14.53 8.60 -0.10
C LYS A 54 13.19 8.08 -0.63
N GLU A 55 12.32 7.59 0.25
CA GLU A 55 10.99 7.14 -0.16
C GLU A 55 10.10 8.31 -0.58
N ILE A 56 10.23 9.47 0.07
CA ILE A 56 9.53 10.71 -0.31
C ILE A 56 10.07 11.27 -1.63
N ASP A 57 11.38 11.21 -1.88
CA ASP A 57 11.96 11.60 -3.17
C ASP A 57 11.39 10.73 -4.31
N ARG A 58 11.33 9.41 -4.11
CA ARG A 58 10.70 8.48 -5.06
C ARG A 58 9.20 8.70 -5.23
N LEU A 59 8.51 9.06 -4.14
CA LEU A 59 7.11 9.45 -4.20
C LEU A 59 6.95 10.64 -5.14
N LYS A 60 7.79 11.67 -4.98
CA LYS A 60 7.80 12.85 -5.84
C LYS A 60 8.04 12.50 -7.30
N GLU A 61 9.05 11.66 -7.57
CA GLU A 61 9.30 11.17 -8.94
C GLU A 61 8.06 10.48 -9.55
N LYS A 62 7.33 9.68 -8.76
CA LYS A 62 6.10 9.02 -9.24
C LYS A 62 4.96 10.02 -9.52
N ILE A 63 4.82 11.06 -8.69
CA ILE A 63 3.85 12.14 -8.92
C ILE A 63 4.19 12.87 -10.22
N ASP A 64 5.45 13.26 -10.39
CA ASP A 64 5.94 13.99 -11.56
C ASP A 64 5.77 13.16 -12.85
N ASN A 65 5.72 11.81 -12.73
CA ASN A 65 5.44 10.87 -13.82
C ASN A 65 3.95 10.49 -13.93
N GLY A 66 3.03 11.26 -13.32
CA GLY A 66 1.60 11.16 -13.55
C GLY A 66 0.87 10.08 -12.75
N ALA A 67 1.42 9.60 -11.63
CA ALA A 67 0.64 8.81 -10.68
C ALA A 67 -0.36 9.71 -9.94
N THR A 68 -1.63 9.28 -9.88
CA THR A 68 -2.76 10.07 -9.37
C THR A 68 -3.26 9.63 -7.99
N PHE A 69 -2.86 8.45 -7.53
CA PHE A 69 -3.13 7.96 -6.18
C PHE A 69 -2.05 6.99 -5.73
N PHE A 70 -1.96 6.75 -4.42
CA PHE A 70 -0.93 5.90 -3.86
C PHE A 70 -1.51 4.86 -2.92
N GLN A 71 -1.08 3.62 -3.10
CA GLN A 71 -1.38 2.54 -2.18
C GLN A 71 -0.15 2.25 -1.33
N THR A 72 -0.33 2.14 -0.02
CA THR A 72 0.78 1.87 0.89
C THR A 72 1.05 0.37 1.03
N GLN A 73 2.24 0.03 1.50
CA GLN A 73 2.46 -1.30 2.11
C GLN A 73 1.64 -1.47 3.40
N ALA A 74 1.64 -2.68 3.96
CA ALA A 74 0.88 -2.95 5.18
C ALA A 74 1.38 -2.10 6.36
N ILE A 75 0.45 -1.38 7.00
CA ILE A 75 0.72 -0.52 8.14
C ILE A 75 0.56 -1.32 9.43
N PHE A 76 1.63 -1.40 10.22
CA PHE A 76 1.62 -1.95 11.58
C PHE A 76 2.06 -0.94 12.66
N ASP A 77 2.74 0.13 12.25
CA ASP A 77 3.13 1.26 13.09
C ASP A 77 2.33 2.50 12.65
N VAL A 78 1.29 2.81 13.41
CA VAL A 78 0.41 3.97 13.18
C VAL A 78 1.20 5.28 13.27
N SER A 79 2.12 5.41 14.23
CA SER A 79 2.91 6.63 14.39
C SER A 79 3.88 6.84 13.22
N ALA A 80 4.44 5.78 12.65
CA ALA A 80 5.23 5.88 11.43
C ALA A 80 4.39 6.37 10.24
N PHE A 81 3.18 5.82 10.10
CA PHE A 81 2.25 6.27 9.06
C PHE A 81 1.86 7.74 9.20
N GLU A 82 1.49 8.17 10.41
CA GLU A 82 1.19 9.57 10.72
C GLU A 82 2.37 10.50 10.39
N ARG A 83 3.60 10.15 10.81
CA ARG A 83 4.80 10.93 10.48
C ARG A 83 5.00 11.06 8.97
N PHE A 84 4.79 9.98 8.22
CA PHE A 84 4.86 10.02 6.76
C PHE A 84 3.79 10.96 6.18
N CYS A 85 2.52 10.79 6.57
CA CYS A 85 1.41 11.62 6.07
C CYS A 85 1.66 13.12 6.33
N ASN A 86 2.16 13.49 7.52
CA ASN A 86 2.50 14.87 7.84
C ASN A 86 3.60 15.44 6.92
N ARG A 87 4.57 14.62 6.51
CA ARG A 87 5.65 15.04 5.61
C ARG A 87 5.21 15.21 4.16
N VAL A 88 4.18 14.48 3.74
CA VAL A 88 3.69 14.49 2.35
C VAL A 88 2.39 15.29 2.18
N ALA A 89 1.88 15.88 3.27
CA ALA A 89 0.61 16.63 3.28
C ALA A 89 0.55 17.75 2.22
N SER A 90 1.69 18.38 1.90
CA SER A 90 1.76 19.44 0.88
C SER A 90 1.53 18.95 -0.54
N PHE A 91 1.58 17.64 -0.80
CA PHE A 91 1.37 17.08 -2.13
C PHE A 91 -0.11 16.82 -2.46
N ASP A 92 -1.01 16.89 -1.47
CA ASP A 92 -2.46 16.70 -1.64
C ASP A 92 -2.83 15.41 -2.41
N LEU A 93 -2.23 14.28 -2.01
CA LEU A 93 -2.33 13.01 -2.73
C LEU A 93 -3.36 12.07 -2.09
N PRO A 94 -4.21 11.41 -2.89
CA PRO A 94 -5.07 10.34 -2.41
C PRO A 94 -4.24 9.12 -1.95
N LEU A 95 -4.30 8.80 -0.66
CA LEU A 95 -3.63 7.66 -0.05
C LEU A 95 -4.64 6.56 0.33
N ILE A 96 -4.35 5.33 -0.12
CA ILE A 96 -5.04 4.11 0.26
C ILE A 96 -4.14 3.31 1.20
N ALA A 97 -4.53 3.20 2.47
CA ALA A 97 -3.71 2.54 3.48
C ALA A 97 -3.82 1.01 3.44
N GLY A 98 -2.70 0.30 3.39
CA GLY A 98 -2.64 -1.15 3.31
C GLY A 98 -2.82 -1.78 4.69
N ILE A 99 -3.74 -2.73 4.81
CA ILE A 99 -4.02 -3.44 6.07
C ILE A 99 -3.91 -4.94 5.82
N LEU A 100 -3.08 -5.60 6.63
CA LEU A 100 -2.81 -7.03 6.52
C LEU A 100 -3.02 -7.71 7.88
N PRO A 101 -4.13 -8.44 8.08
CA PRO A 101 -4.37 -9.17 9.33
C PRO A 101 -3.26 -10.18 9.62
N VAL A 102 -2.62 -10.06 10.79
CA VAL A 102 -1.55 -10.98 11.22
C VAL A 102 -2.15 -12.30 11.65
N LYS A 103 -1.73 -13.41 11.01
CA LYS A 103 -2.35 -14.73 11.21
C LYS A 103 -1.58 -15.65 12.15
N SER A 104 -0.32 -15.36 12.41
CA SER A 104 0.54 -16.15 13.28
C SER A 104 1.83 -15.41 13.57
N VAL A 105 2.52 -15.81 14.65
CA VAL A 105 3.88 -15.38 14.95
C VAL A 105 4.84 -15.71 13.81
N LYS A 106 4.69 -16.87 13.16
CA LYS A 106 5.50 -17.27 12.00
C LYS A 106 5.32 -16.33 10.81
N MET A 107 4.09 -15.89 10.53
CA MET A 107 3.82 -14.91 9.47
C MET A 107 4.48 -13.57 9.79
N ALA A 108 4.37 -13.09 11.03
CA ALA A 108 5.01 -11.84 11.45
C ALA A 108 6.54 -11.91 11.32
N ALA A 109 7.15 -13.00 11.81
CA ALA A 109 8.59 -13.22 11.67
C ALA A 109 9.03 -13.30 10.21
N TYR A 110 8.24 -13.95 9.34
CA TYR A 110 8.53 -13.98 7.92
C TYR A 110 8.49 -12.58 7.30
N MET A 111 7.47 -11.78 7.61
CA MET A 111 7.36 -10.41 7.09
C MET A 111 8.55 -9.55 7.52
N ASN A 112 8.91 -9.56 8.81
CA ASN A 112 10.03 -8.77 9.33
C ASN A 112 11.37 -9.15 8.69
N SER A 113 11.56 -10.44 8.34
CA SER A 113 12.82 -10.91 7.76
C SER A 113 12.88 -10.83 6.23
N ASN A 114 11.75 -10.87 5.53
CA ASN A 114 11.72 -11.10 4.08
C ASN A 114 10.98 -10.02 3.30
N VAL A 115 10.24 -9.12 3.95
CA VAL A 115 9.49 -8.07 3.26
C VAL A 115 10.11 -6.71 3.57
N PRO A 116 10.87 -6.12 2.63
CA PRO A 116 11.57 -4.85 2.87
C PRO A 116 10.64 -3.72 3.29
N GLY A 117 10.97 -3.11 4.42
CA GLY A 117 10.23 -1.98 4.99
C GLY A 117 8.86 -2.36 5.57
N ILE A 118 8.62 -3.64 5.87
CA ILE A 118 7.59 -4.06 6.83
C ILE A 118 8.27 -4.40 8.14
N ASN A 119 7.76 -3.84 9.24
CA ASN A 119 8.11 -4.23 10.59
C ASN A 119 6.84 -4.40 11.42
N VAL A 120 6.51 -5.63 11.78
CA VAL A 120 5.45 -5.96 12.74
C VAL A 120 6.00 -5.76 14.16
N PRO A 121 5.44 -4.84 14.95
CA PRO A 121 5.86 -4.59 16.32
C PRO A 121 5.74 -5.83 17.21
N ALA A 122 6.67 -5.96 18.16
CA ALA A 122 6.64 -7.03 19.17
C ALA A 122 5.32 -7.06 19.97
N SER A 123 4.69 -5.90 20.21
CA SER A 123 3.39 -5.81 20.87
C SER A 123 2.29 -6.55 20.11
N ILE A 124 2.25 -6.45 18.77
CA ILE A 124 1.31 -7.18 17.92
C ILE A 124 1.65 -8.68 17.93
N ILE A 125 2.93 -9.02 17.83
CA ILE A 125 3.40 -10.42 17.83
C ILE A 125 3.01 -11.12 19.14
N ASN A 126 3.24 -10.47 20.28
CA ASN A 126 2.94 -11.01 21.61
C ASN A 126 1.43 -11.21 21.78
N ARG A 127 0.61 -10.22 21.39
CA ARG A 127 -0.86 -10.36 21.41
C ARG A 127 -1.35 -11.55 20.58
N ILE A 128 -0.77 -11.77 19.40
CA ILE A 128 -1.09 -12.93 18.55
C ILE A 128 -0.65 -14.24 19.20
N SER A 129 0.55 -14.27 19.81
CA SER A 129 1.10 -15.45 20.48
C SER A 129 0.29 -15.90 21.71
N GLU A 130 -0.24 -14.94 22.48
CA GLU A 130 -0.99 -15.18 23.71
C GLU A 130 -2.50 -15.37 23.46
N SER A 131 -2.94 -15.21 22.21
CA SER A 131 -4.36 -15.22 21.86
C SER A 131 -4.98 -16.61 21.96
N LYS A 132 -6.15 -16.67 22.61
CA LYS A 132 -7.04 -17.85 22.57
C LYS A 132 -7.75 -18.02 21.23
N SER A 133 -7.91 -16.93 20.46
CA SER A 133 -8.55 -16.91 19.15
C SER A 133 -7.84 -15.91 18.25
N VAL A 134 -6.88 -16.42 17.48
CA VAL A 134 -6.03 -15.58 16.63
C VAL A 134 -6.85 -14.75 15.64
N LYS A 135 -7.94 -15.32 15.11
CA LYS A 135 -8.85 -14.57 14.21
C LYS A 135 -9.47 -13.37 14.91
N ALA A 136 -10.00 -13.53 16.12
CA ALA A 136 -10.61 -12.44 16.88
C ALA A 136 -9.58 -11.35 17.23
N THR A 137 -8.43 -11.74 17.79
CA THR A 137 -7.37 -10.79 18.13
C THR A 137 -6.80 -10.07 16.90
N SER A 138 -6.65 -10.76 15.77
CA SER A 138 -6.20 -10.15 14.52
C SER A 138 -7.22 -9.17 13.94
N THR A 139 -8.52 -9.49 14.03
CA THR A 139 -9.61 -8.57 13.68
C THR A 139 -9.54 -7.31 14.54
N GLU A 140 -9.43 -7.44 15.87
CA GLU A 140 -9.32 -6.30 16.79
C GLU A 140 -8.11 -5.42 16.50
N ILE A 141 -6.93 -6.04 16.27
CA ILE A 141 -5.69 -5.31 15.92
C ILE A 141 -5.88 -4.56 14.60
N SER A 142 -6.40 -5.22 13.58
CA SER A 142 -6.60 -4.62 12.25
C SER A 142 -7.61 -3.47 12.33
N ALA A 143 -8.71 -3.64 13.06
CA ALA A 143 -9.72 -2.62 13.25
C ALA A 143 -9.19 -1.40 14.00
N ALA A 144 -8.40 -1.61 15.06
CA ALA A 144 -7.75 -0.52 15.79
C ALA A 144 -6.80 0.28 14.89
N ILE A 145 -5.95 -0.39 14.12
CA ILE A 145 -5.06 0.27 13.15
C ILE A 145 -5.88 1.08 12.14
N VAL A 146 -6.94 0.50 11.56
CA VAL A 146 -7.81 1.21 10.61
C VAL A 146 -8.43 2.46 11.24
N ALA A 147 -8.93 2.35 12.48
CA ALA A 147 -9.55 3.47 13.17
C ALA A 147 -8.56 4.62 13.39
N ASP A 148 -7.33 4.30 13.78
CA ASP A 148 -6.29 5.29 14.08
C ASP A 148 -5.74 5.97 12.82
N ILE A 149 -5.62 5.24 11.70
CA ILE A 149 -5.07 5.82 10.46
C ILE A 149 -6.11 6.53 9.60
N LYS A 150 -7.40 6.30 9.85
CA LYS A 150 -8.53 6.86 9.08
C LYS A 150 -8.43 8.37 8.84
N PRO A 151 -7.98 9.22 9.78
CA PRO A 151 -7.85 10.67 9.53
C PRO A 151 -6.82 11.05 8.47
N PHE A 152 -5.89 10.14 8.12
CA PHE A 152 -4.72 10.43 7.28
C PHE A 152 -4.78 9.79 5.89
N CYS A 153 -5.84 9.06 5.55
CA CYS A 153 -5.99 8.36 4.27
C CYS A 153 -7.43 8.45 3.76
N CYS A 154 -7.61 8.40 2.44
CA CYS A 154 -8.93 8.44 1.81
C CYS A 154 -9.57 7.06 1.64
N GLY A 155 -8.86 5.98 1.96
CA GLY A 155 -9.37 4.62 1.89
C GLY A 155 -8.41 3.60 2.49
N VAL A 156 -8.88 2.36 2.63
CA VAL A 156 -8.10 1.22 3.10
C VAL A 156 -8.13 0.07 2.10
N HIS A 157 -7.00 -0.60 1.93
CA HIS A 157 -6.87 -1.82 1.14
C HIS A 157 -6.63 -3.01 2.08
N LEU A 158 -7.67 -3.82 2.27
CA LEU A 158 -7.65 -4.99 3.16
C LEU A 158 -7.13 -6.23 2.42
N MET A 159 -5.89 -6.62 2.71
CA MET A 159 -5.25 -7.83 2.18
C MET A 159 -5.54 -9.02 3.11
N ALA A 160 -6.72 -9.61 3.02
CA ALA A 160 -7.15 -10.63 3.98
C ALA A 160 -6.52 -12.03 3.76
N ILE A 161 -6.00 -12.35 2.57
CA ILE A 161 -5.27 -13.60 2.20
C ILE A 161 -5.95 -14.88 2.70
N GLY A 162 -7.19 -15.16 2.32
CA GLY A 162 -7.95 -16.33 2.78
C GLY A 162 -8.72 -16.12 4.09
N TRP A 163 -8.71 -14.90 4.65
CA TRP A 163 -9.53 -14.48 5.80
C TRP A 163 -10.57 -13.43 5.40
N GLU A 164 -11.06 -13.46 4.15
CA GLU A 164 -12.00 -12.48 3.59
C GLU A 164 -13.29 -12.37 4.43
N ALA A 165 -13.71 -13.47 5.06
CA ALA A 165 -14.86 -13.50 5.97
C ALA A 165 -14.71 -12.60 7.22
N LEU A 166 -13.49 -12.15 7.55
CA LEU A 166 -13.25 -11.22 8.66
C LEU A 166 -13.39 -9.75 8.25
N ILE A 167 -13.39 -9.44 6.95
CA ILE A 167 -13.45 -8.05 6.44
C ILE A 167 -14.63 -7.28 7.03
N PRO A 168 -15.88 -7.80 7.03
CA PRO A 168 -17.01 -7.06 7.61
C PRO A 168 -16.80 -6.70 9.08
N ALA A 169 -16.29 -7.64 9.88
CA ALA A 169 -16.04 -7.42 11.30
C ALA A 169 -14.92 -6.39 11.55
N ILE A 170 -13.87 -6.39 10.71
CA ILE A 170 -12.80 -5.37 10.79
C ILE A 170 -13.36 -3.99 10.52
N LEU A 171 -14.14 -3.83 9.43
CA LEU A 171 -14.71 -2.54 9.04
C LEU A 171 -15.74 -2.02 10.06
N GLU A 172 -16.60 -2.90 10.57
CA GLU A 172 -17.59 -2.56 11.60
C GLU A 172 -16.92 -2.07 12.89
N GLN A 173 -15.92 -2.80 13.39
CA GLN A 173 -15.17 -2.41 14.59
C GLN A 173 -14.37 -1.13 14.40
N ALA A 174 -13.89 -0.86 13.18
CA ALA A 174 -13.16 0.36 12.84
C ALA A 174 -14.08 1.58 12.55
N ALA A 175 -15.40 1.41 12.65
CA ALA A 175 -16.39 2.43 12.28
C ALA A 175 -16.16 2.98 10.85
N VAL A 176 -15.85 2.08 9.91
CA VAL A 176 -15.77 2.38 8.47
C VAL A 176 -17.05 1.84 7.82
N ARG A 177 -17.78 2.71 7.12
CA ARG A 177 -19.05 2.40 6.45
C ARG A 177 -18.86 2.41 4.95
#